data_AF-A0A412PEI0-F1
#
_entry.id   AF-A0A412PEI0-F1
#
_cell.length_a   1.000
_cell.length_b   1.000
_cell.length_c   1.000
_cell.angle_alpha   90.00
_cell.angle_beta   90.00
_cell.angle_gamma   90.00
#
_symmetry.space_group_name_H-M   'P 1'
#
loop_
_entity.id
_entity.type
_entity.pdbx_description
1 polymer ?
#
loop_
_entity_poly.entity_id
_entity_poly.type
_entity_poly.pdbx_seq_one_letter_code
_entity_poly.pdbx_strand_id
1 'polypeptide(L)'
;MESYTTESNEFYTAYAASHKGVYNLIDAGHFHPSEYISDKISTMLCYFDYLPLYVTGPVNWDSDHVVSFDDETKEICKEIVRNSALDKVLIGLDFFDASINRVAAWIIGTHN
;
A
#
# COMPACT_ATOMS: atom_id res chain seq x y z
N MET A 1 -7.84 -18.39 -12.36
CA MET A 1 -7.60 -19.18 -11.13
C MET A 1 -7.15 -18.15 -10.11
N GLU A 2 -8.06 -17.73 -9.24
CA GLU A 2 -7.86 -16.64 -8.25
C GLU A 2 -8.04 -17.15 -6.81
N SER A 3 -8.25 -18.47 -6.66
CA SER A 3 -8.71 -19.10 -5.43
C SER A 3 -7.64 -19.26 -4.35
N TYR A 4 -6.37 -19.00 -4.67
CA TYR A 4 -5.25 -19.20 -3.76
C TYR A 4 -4.04 -18.38 -4.18
N THR A 5 -3.52 -17.61 -3.25
CA THR A 5 -2.21 -16.97 -3.33
C THR A 5 -1.33 -17.62 -2.27
N THR A 6 -0.25 -18.29 -2.70
CA THR A 6 0.67 -19.00 -1.80
C THR A 6 1.24 -18.09 -0.71
N GLU A 7 1.59 -16.89 -1.12
CA GLU A 7 2.29 -15.93 -0.29
C GLU A 7 1.27 -14.88 0.18
N SER A 8 0.36 -15.32 1.05
CA SER A 8 -0.71 -14.47 1.59
C SER A 8 -0.15 -13.40 2.54
N ASN A 9 -1.00 -12.44 2.89
CA ASN A 9 -0.68 -11.40 3.86
C ASN A 9 -0.18 -12.00 5.21
N GLU A 10 -0.82 -13.04 5.71
CA GLU A 10 -0.44 -13.71 6.97
C GLU A 10 0.93 -14.36 6.84
N PHE A 11 1.19 -15.01 5.70
CA PHE A 11 2.49 -15.63 5.42
C PHE A 11 3.60 -14.58 5.43
N TYR A 12 3.44 -13.49 4.67
CA TYR A 12 4.48 -12.46 4.57
C TYR A 12 4.65 -11.65 5.85
N THR A 13 3.57 -11.37 6.57
CA THR A 13 3.66 -10.70 7.88
C THR A 13 4.43 -11.55 8.88
N ALA A 14 4.12 -12.84 8.99
CA ALA A 14 4.83 -13.76 9.89
C ALA A 14 6.28 -13.99 9.44
N TYR A 15 6.53 -14.09 8.13
CA TYR A 15 7.86 -14.24 7.57
C TYR A 15 8.74 -13.02 7.88
N ALA A 16 8.27 -11.82 7.56
CA ALA A 16 9.01 -10.58 7.84
C ALA A 16 9.27 -10.41 9.35
N ALA A 17 8.27 -10.65 10.19
CA ALA A 17 8.42 -10.52 11.65
C ALA A 17 9.44 -11.51 12.25
N SER A 18 9.70 -12.65 11.60
CA SER A 18 10.67 -13.66 12.04
C SER A 18 12.06 -13.52 11.43
N HIS A 19 12.24 -12.64 10.42
CA HIS A 19 13.50 -12.46 9.71
C HIS A 19 14.00 -11.02 9.83
N LYS A 20 15.01 -10.80 10.69
CA LYS A 20 15.59 -9.48 10.90
C LYS A 20 16.09 -8.86 9.59
N GLY A 21 15.65 -7.63 9.31
CA GLY A 21 16.01 -6.88 8.10
C GLY A 21 15.12 -7.17 6.89
N VAL A 22 14.11 -8.03 7.05
CA VAL A 22 13.03 -8.22 6.07
C VAL A 22 11.82 -7.42 6.52
N TYR A 23 11.21 -6.71 5.58
CA TYR A 23 10.03 -5.86 5.83
C TYR A 23 8.89 -6.31 4.94
N ASN A 24 7.67 -6.33 5.48
CA ASN A 24 6.48 -6.64 4.70
C ASN A 24 6.03 -5.39 3.94
N LEU A 25 5.94 -5.47 2.62
CA LEU A 25 5.36 -4.43 1.79
C LEU A 25 3.85 -4.60 1.77
N ILE A 26 3.12 -3.53 2.09
CA ILE A 26 1.66 -3.52 2.01
C ILE A 26 1.20 -2.67 0.82
N ASP A 27 0.37 -3.24 -0.04
CA ASP A 27 -0.17 -2.59 -1.23
C ASP A 27 -1.67 -2.32 -1.04
N ALA A 28 -2.13 -1.11 -1.32
CA ALA A 28 -3.53 -0.72 -1.15
C ALA A 28 -4.54 -1.56 -1.99
N GLY A 29 -4.09 -2.19 -3.08
CA GLY A 29 -4.92 -2.97 -4.00
C GLY A 29 -4.98 -4.46 -3.68
N HIS A 30 -4.11 -4.96 -2.81
CA HIS A 30 -3.88 -6.41 -2.62
C HIS A 30 -4.65 -7.03 -1.45
N PHE A 31 -5.65 -6.34 -0.91
CA PHE A 31 -6.42 -6.78 0.25
C PHE A 31 -7.88 -7.06 -0.10
N HIS A 32 -8.64 -7.59 0.87
CA HIS A 32 -10.04 -7.93 0.66
C HIS A 32 -10.89 -6.66 0.40
N PRO A 33 -12.08 -6.80 -0.22
CA PRO A 33 -13.01 -5.69 -0.33
C PRO A 33 -13.32 -5.07 1.05
N SER A 34 -13.20 -3.74 1.16
CA SER A 34 -13.33 -2.99 2.42
C SER A 34 -12.23 -3.23 3.46
N GLU A 35 -11.13 -3.88 3.09
CA GLU A 35 -9.92 -3.94 3.89
C GLU A 35 -8.98 -2.80 3.47
N TYR A 36 -8.56 -1.99 4.44
CA TYR A 36 -7.81 -0.76 4.22
C TYR A 36 -6.42 -0.87 4.83
N ILE A 37 -5.40 -0.33 4.15
CA ILE A 37 -4.02 -0.40 4.63
C ILE A 37 -3.71 0.70 5.64
N SER A 38 -4.48 1.79 5.64
CA SER A 38 -4.40 2.85 6.64
C SER A 38 -4.46 2.31 8.08
N ASP A 39 -5.43 1.42 8.37
CA ASP A 39 -5.60 0.76 9.67
C ASP A 39 -4.40 -0.11 10.09
N LYS A 40 -3.64 -0.61 9.12
CA LYS A 40 -2.50 -1.51 9.38
C LYS A 40 -1.23 -0.75 9.74
N ILE A 41 -1.08 0.51 9.31
CA ILE A 41 0.16 1.29 9.45
C ILE A 41 0.62 1.37 10.89
N SER A 42 -0.26 1.78 11.81
CA SER A 42 0.08 1.95 13.24
C SER A 42 0.54 0.63 13.87
N THR A 43 -0.11 -0.49 13.52
CA THR A 43 0.26 -1.83 14.00
C THR A 43 1.60 -2.27 13.44
N MET A 44 1.85 -2.09 12.14
CA MET A 44 3.10 -2.47 11.50
C MET A 44 4.30 -1.71 12.10
N LEU A 45 4.14 -0.41 12.38
CA LEU A 45 5.18 0.41 13.00
C LEU A 45 5.52 0.01 14.44
N CYS A 46 4.71 -0.81 15.11
CA CYS A 46 5.05 -1.39 16.42
C CYS A 46 6.09 -2.53 16.31
N TYR A 47 6.21 -3.17 15.15
CA TYR A 47 7.02 -4.37 14.96
C TYR A 47 8.16 -4.19 13.96
N PHE A 48 8.07 -3.19 13.08
CA PHE A 48 9.04 -2.95 12.02
C PHE A 48 9.66 -1.56 12.11
N ASP A 49 10.97 -1.46 11.89
CA ASP A 49 11.69 -0.17 11.84
C ASP A 49 11.26 0.68 10.64
N TYR A 50 10.97 0.03 9.52
CA TYR A 50 10.51 0.64 8.27
C TYR A 50 9.25 -0.07 7.78
N LEU A 51 8.39 0.67 7.08
CA LEU A 51 7.20 0.14 6.44
C LEU A 51 7.19 0.54 4.95
N PRO A 52 7.60 -0.34 4.03
CA PRO A 52 7.35 -0.12 2.63
C PRO A 52 5.85 -0.26 2.33
N LEU A 53 5.30 0.70 1.58
CA LEU A 53 3.92 0.62 1.12
C LEU A 53 3.78 1.12 -0.32
N TYR A 54 2.81 0.54 -1.02
CA TYR A 54 2.35 1.03 -2.32
C TYR A 54 0.96 1.62 -2.20
N VAL A 55 0.83 2.85 -2.69
CA VAL A 55 -0.47 3.50 -2.89
C VAL A 55 -0.90 3.22 -4.33
N THR A 56 -2.08 2.62 -4.47
CA THR A 56 -2.66 2.14 -5.73
C THR A 56 -4.15 2.48 -5.75
N GLY A 57 -4.77 2.55 -6.93
CA GLY A 57 -6.21 2.80 -7.08
C GLY A 57 -6.99 1.53 -7.41
N PRO A 58 -7.37 0.68 -6.44
CA PRO A 58 -8.15 -0.52 -6.74
C PRO A 58 -9.60 -0.19 -7.11
N VAL A 59 -10.11 -0.84 -8.16
CA VAL A 59 -11.49 -0.74 -8.62
C VAL A 59 -12.07 -2.15 -8.73
N ASN A 60 -12.71 -2.61 -7.65
CA ASN A 60 -13.28 -3.96 -7.45
C ASN A 60 -12.28 -5.12 -7.38
N TRP A 61 -11.09 -4.96 -7.95
CA TRP A 61 -9.97 -5.90 -7.90
C TRP A 61 -8.67 -5.10 -7.90
N ASP A 62 -7.54 -5.80 -7.84
CA ASP A 62 -6.20 -5.24 -7.97
C ASP A 62 -5.93 -4.74 -9.40
N SER A 63 -6.56 -3.61 -9.72
CA SER A 63 -6.79 -3.14 -11.09
C SER A 63 -5.80 -2.08 -11.56
N ASP A 64 -4.88 -1.66 -10.69
CA ASP A 64 -3.82 -0.70 -11.02
C ASP A 64 -4.30 0.66 -11.59
N HIS A 65 -5.44 1.19 -11.14
CA HIS A 65 -5.83 2.53 -11.58
C HIS A 65 -4.94 3.59 -10.92
N VAL A 66 -4.81 4.72 -11.60
CA VAL A 66 -4.07 5.88 -11.10
C VAL A 66 -4.64 6.32 -9.75
N VAL A 67 -3.74 6.53 -8.79
CA VAL A 67 -4.07 7.03 -7.45
C VAL A 67 -4.90 8.32 -7.54
N SER A 68 -6.02 8.32 -6.84
CA SER A 68 -6.93 9.47 -6.72
C SER A 68 -6.82 10.06 -5.32
N PHE A 69 -7.13 11.35 -5.17
CA PHE A 69 -7.20 11.98 -3.86
C PHE A 69 -8.50 11.60 -3.11
N ASP A 70 -8.62 10.32 -2.77
CA ASP A 70 -9.78 9.70 -2.15
C ASP A 70 -9.63 9.54 -0.63
N ASP A 71 -10.65 8.94 0.00
CA ASP A 71 -10.70 8.79 1.46
C ASP A 71 -9.57 7.92 2.00
N GLU A 72 -9.28 6.78 1.36
CA GLU A 72 -8.21 5.89 1.83
C GLU A 72 -6.83 6.51 1.62
N THR A 73 -6.56 7.17 0.48
CA THR A 73 -5.31 7.90 0.25
C THR A 73 -5.08 8.98 1.31
N LYS A 74 -6.14 9.72 1.68
CA LYS A 74 -6.08 10.69 2.78
C LYS A 74 -5.82 10.01 4.12
N GLU A 75 -6.44 8.88 4.43
CA GLU A 75 -6.24 8.19 5.70
C GLU A 75 -4.85 7.56 5.81
N ILE A 76 -4.29 6.99 4.73
CA ILE A 76 -2.89 6.55 4.67
C ILE A 76 -1.97 7.71 5.04
N CYS A 77 -2.10 8.86 4.36
CA CYS A 77 -1.27 10.04 4.64
C CYS A 77 -1.45 10.56 6.07
N LYS A 78 -2.69 10.57 6.60
CA LYS A 78 -2.96 10.97 7.98
C LYS A 78 -2.28 10.03 8.98
N GLU A 79 -2.35 8.72 8.78
CA GLU A 79 -1.70 7.76 9.67
C GLU A 79 -0.19 7.91 9.67
N ILE A 80 0.44 8.10 8.50
CA ILE A 80 1.89 8.34 8.42
C ILE A 80 2.28 9.59 9.23
N VAL A 81 1.54 10.70 9.06
CA VAL A 81 1.82 11.96 9.75
C VAL A 81 1.53 11.86 11.25
N ARG A 82 0.38 11.30 11.65
CA ARG A 82 -0.04 11.17 13.06
C ARG A 82 0.90 10.27 13.85
N ASN A 83 1.41 9.21 13.24
CA ASN A 83 2.37 8.31 13.87
C ASN A 83 3.82 8.83 13.83
N SER A 84 4.05 10.07 13.35
CA SER A 84 5.39 10.67 13.20
C SER A 84 6.35 9.76 12.42
N ALA A 85 5.86 9.17 11.33
CA ALA A 85 6.53 8.08 10.63
C ALA A 85 7.03 8.46 9.21
N LEU A 86 7.18 9.76 8.94
CA LEU A 86 7.63 10.28 7.64
C LEU A 86 9.01 9.76 7.22
N ASP A 87 9.86 9.38 8.17
CA ASP A 87 11.20 8.82 7.97
C ASP A 87 11.23 7.28 8.02
N LYS A 88 10.10 6.64 8.35
CA LYS A 88 9.96 5.18 8.49
C LYS A 88 9.13 4.54 7.38
N VAL A 89 8.14 5.26 6.87
CA VAL A 89 7.25 4.76 5.84
C VAL A 89 7.81 5.08 4.47
N LEU A 90 8.14 4.04 3.71
CA LEU A 90 8.70 4.15 2.36
C LEU A 90 7.56 4.08 1.35
N ILE A 91 7.10 5.26 0.90
CA ILE A 91 5.95 5.38 0.00
C ILE A 91 6.42 5.14 -1.44
N GLY A 92 5.82 4.15 -2.10
CA GLY A 92 5.87 3.97 -3.54
C GLY A 92 4.48 4.09 -4.17
N LEU A 93 4.46 4.22 -5.49
CA LEU A 93 3.25 4.17 -6.30
C LEU A 93 3.31 2.91 -7.15
N ASP A 94 2.24 2.13 -7.14
CA ASP A 94 2.09 0.97 -8.02
C ASP A 94 0.77 1.09 -8.77
N PHE A 95 0.85 1.45 -10.04
CA PHE A 95 -0.32 1.53 -10.91
C PHE A 95 0.13 1.56 -12.38
N PHE A 96 -0.78 1.15 -13.26
CA PHE A 96 -0.55 1.04 -14.68
C PHE A 96 -1.86 1.24 -15.46
N ASP A 97 -2.17 2.50 -15.76
CA ASP A 97 -3.28 2.82 -16.66
C ASP A 97 -2.77 3.02 -18.10
N ALA A 98 -2.95 1.99 -18.93
CA ALA A 98 -2.60 2.01 -20.35
C ALA A 98 -3.63 2.73 -21.24
N SER A 99 -4.77 3.15 -20.69
CA SER A 99 -5.86 3.78 -21.44
C SER A 99 -5.70 5.30 -21.58
N ILE A 100 -4.83 5.91 -20.77
CA ILE A 100 -4.57 7.36 -20.77
C ILE A 100 -3.09 7.68 -21.10
N ASN A 101 -2.76 8.97 -21.15
CA ASN A 101 -1.37 9.40 -21.29
C ASN A 101 -0.56 8.99 -20.04
N ARG A 102 0.46 8.14 -20.23
CA ARG A 102 1.28 7.59 -19.12
C ARG A 102 2.04 8.66 -18.32
N VAL A 103 2.47 9.74 -18.96
CA VAL A 103 3.11 10.87 -18.26
C VAL A 103 2.07 11.60 -17.40
N ALA A 104 0.86 11.79 -17.93
CA ALA A 104 -0.23 12.37 -17.14
C ALA A 104 -0.62 11.46 -15.97
N ALA A 105 -0.69 10.13 -16.18
CA ALA A 105 -0.97 9.15 -15.13
C ALA A 105 0.02 9.30 -13.95
N TRP A 106 1.32 9.35 -14.24
CA TRP A 106 2.32 9.58 -13.19
C TRP A 106 2.19 10.93 -12.51
N ILE A 107 2.01 12.01 -13.27
CA ILE A 107 1.84 13.35 -12.67
C ILE A 107 0.63 13.36 -11.74
N ILE A 108 -0.51 12.81 -12.18
CA ILE A 108 -1.74 12.76 -11.39
C ILE A 108 -1.51 11.92 -10.13
N GLY A 109 -1.03 10.68 -10.27
CA GLY A 109 -0.88 9.78 -9.14
C GLY A 109 0.19 10.21 -8.13
N THR A 110 1.25 10.92 -8.55
CA THR A 110 2.27 11.47 -7.64
C THR A 110 1.86 12.80 -7.01
N HIS A 111 1.01 13.58 -7.68
CA HIS A 111 0.55 14.88 -7.17
C HIS A 111 -0.60 14.73 -6.17
N ASN A 112 -1.48 13.74 -6.37
CA ASN A 112 -2.55 13.39 -5.43
C ASN A 112 -1.99 12.85 -4.12
#